data_AF-A0A0K2ZE46-F1
#
_entry.id   AF-A0A0K2ZE46-F1
#
_cell.length_a   1.000
_cell.length_b   1.000
_cell.length_c   1.000
_cell.angle_alpha   90.00
_cell.angle_beta   90.00
_cell.angle_gamma   90.00
#
_symmetry.space_group_name_H-M   'P 1'
#
loop_
_entity.id
_entity.type
_entity.pdbx_description
1 polymer ?
#
loop_
_entity_poly.entity_id
_entity_poly.type
_entity_poly.pdbx_seq_one_letter_code
_entity_poly.pdbx_strand_id
1 'polypeptide(L)'
;MGGEALFAALRKLPPEAVIPLQVVAGSATMALHQLRQKREQRNPDAAARGFHNLNLAQWNALSPQQRDAKRQEQRRYSDAVSSLAPASVAGNMVMGAIGPSIGQPETAARLLASGDNIAAYAVARDTIQAMYRMVGTAQETNGGVSGGHITSAGHFYSMANIIANNTAEVFVPADLAQARQSFAGLSTNVNSDDSIGIMLRSSAIKATIDTLLETSDWINVTQEDAPQAGIRQQWDPAIKDRRQDAMRVLDQSIARTAAIDSNIALGNAIALIAEMAELSLPTALLLGNTVAGAAAGMQYKIIGATLQAEAAVREVEDRRRPPAGEAGEAAPT
;
A
#
# COMPACT_ATOMS: atom_id res chain seq x y z
N MET A 1 -6.19 -16.36 0.66
CA MET A 1 -6.04 -17.52 1.58
C MET A 1 -4.91 -17.40 2.60
N GLY A 2 -3.72 -16.87 2.27
CA GLY A 2 -2.59 -16.80 3.22
C GLY A 2 -2.94 -16.13 4.56
N GLY A 3 -3.59 -14.96 4.53
CA GLY A 3 -4.06 -14.29 5.75
C GLY A 3 -5.08 -15.09 6.58
N GLU A 4 -5.97 -15.85 5.95
CA GLU A 4 -6.97 -16.69 6.65
C GLU A 4 -6.30 -17.87 7.36
N ALA A 5 -5.30 -18.49 6.74
CA ALA A 5 -4.49 -19.55 7.35
C ALA A 5 -3.65 -19.02 8.52
N LEU A 6 -3.04 -17.85 8.35
CA LEU A 6 -2.30 -17.20 9.42
C LEU A 6 -3.21 -16.83 10.59
N PHE A 7 -4.38 -16.26 10.32
CA PHE A 7 -5.38 -15.98 11.35
C PHE A 7 -5.82 -17.26 12.08
N ALA A 8 -6.11 -18.33 11.33
CA ALA A 8 -6.51 -19.62 11.90
C ALA A 8 -5.43 -20.26 12.80
N ALA A 9 -4.15 -19.95 12.55
CA ALA A 9 -3.05 -20.33 13.42
C ALA A 9 -2.95 -19.41 14.66
N LEU A 10 -2.96 -18.08 14.46
CA LEU A 10 -2.78 -17.09 15.52
C LEU A 10 -3.92 -17.09 16.55
N ARG A 11 -5.16 -17.35 16.13
CA ARG A 11 -6.34 -17.44 17.03
C ARG A 11 -6.21 -18.52 18.11
N LYS A 12 -5.30 -19.49 17.94
CA LYS A 12 -5.04 -20.57 18.92
C LYS A 12 -4.13 -20.11 20.05
N LEU A 13 -3.47 -18.96 19.87
CA LEU A 13 -2.61 -18.36 20.88
C LEU A 13 -3.44 -17.48 21.82
N PRO A 14 -3.10 -17.44 23.12
CA PRO A 14 -3.73 -16.51 24.05
C PRO A 14 -3.35 -15.06 23.69
N PRO A 15 -4.20 -14.05 23.98
CA PRO A 15 -3.93 -12.64 23.66
C PRO A 15 -2.56 -12.15 24.14
N GLU A 16 -2.11 -12.63 25.31
CA GLU A 16 -0.82 -12.33 25.92
C GLU A 16 0.38 -12.79 25.07
N ALA A 17 0.19 -13.77 24.19
CA ALA A 17 1.19 -14.21 23.23
C ALA A 17 1.09 -13.48 21.87
N VAL A 18 -0.10 -13.03 21.48
CA VAL A 18 -0.33 -12.32 20.21
C VAL A 18 0.13 -10.86 20.28
N ILE A 19 -0.10 -10.18 21.40
CA ILE A 19 0.29 -8.77 21.57
C ILE A 19 1.82 -8.58 21.40
N PRO A 20 2.71 -9.39 22.01
CA PRO A 20 4.14 -9.32 21.75
C PRO A 20 4.51 -9.50 20.27
N LEU A 21 3.80 -10.37 19.53
CA LEU A 21 4.04 -10.55 18.09
C LEU A 21 3.67 -9.29 17.30
N GLN A 22 2.60 -8.59 17.68
CA GLN A 22 2.27 -7.28 17.10
C GLN A 22 3.36 -6.24 17.39
N VAL A 23 3.97 -6.27 18.58
CA VAL A 23 5.10 -5.38 18.92
C VAL A 23 6.31 -5.68 18.05
N VAL A 24 6.65 -6.95 17.85
CA VAL A 24 7.75 -7.37 16.98
C VAL A 24 7.49 -6.96 15.53
N ALA A 25 6.31 -7.27 14.99
CA ALA A 25 5.92 -6.90 13.63
C ALA A 25 5.94 -5.37 13.44
N GLY A 26 5.36 -4.63 14.38
CA GLY A 26 5.37 -3.17 14.36
C GLY A 26 6.78 -2.57 14.41
N SER A 27 7.67 -3.15 15.23
CA SER A 27 9.07 -2.74 15.31
C SER A 27 9.82 -2.99 14.00
N ALA A 28 9.59 -4.13 13.35
CA ALA A 28 10.15 -4.43 12.04
C ALA A 28 9.64 -3.43 10.99
N THR A 29 8.35 -3.13 10.97
CA THR A 29 7.77 -2.10 10.09
C THR A 29 8.42 -0.75 10.31
N MET A 30 8.58 -0.29 11.55
CA MET A 30 9.27 0.98 11.85
C MET A 30 10.71 0.99 11.34
N ALA A 31 11.47 -0.10 11.52
CA ALA A 31 12.83 -0.21 11.02
C ALA A 31 12.88 -0.16 9.47
N LEU A 32 11.93 -0.79 8.80
CA LEU A 32 11.77 -0.73 7.35
C LEU A 32 11.47 0.70 6.87
N HIS A 33 10.63 1.47 7.55
CA HIS A 33 10.40 2.88 7.21
C HIS A 33 11.65 3.75 7.36
N GLN A 34 12.48 3.48 8.37
CA GLN A 34 13.78 4.15 8.52
C GLN A 34 14.73 3.82 7.35
N LEU A 35 14.75 2.55 6.90
CA LEU A 35 15.54 2.14 5.75
C LEU A 35 15.07 2.84 4.47
N ARG A 36 13.76 2.84 4.21
CA ARG A 36 13.12 3.55 3.09
C ARG A 36 13.50 5.04 3.08
N GLN A 37 13.33 5.71 4.20
CA GLN A 37 13.63 7.14 4.32
C GLN A 37 15.12 7.44 4.09
N LYS A 38 16.03 6.61 4.62
CA LYS A 38 17.47 6.72 4.32
C LYS A 38 17.76 6.55 2.83
N ARG A 39 17.09 5.60 2.16
CA ARG A 39 17.28 5.33 0.73
C ARG A 39 16.82 6.49 -0.14
N GLU A 40 15.69 7.11 0.20
CA GLU A 40 15.18 8.33 -0.45
C GLU A 40 16.12 9.53 -0.22
N GLN A 41 16.65 9.69 1.00
CA GLN A 41 17.53 10.80 1.36
C GLN A 41 18.93 10.74 0.74
N ARG A 42 19.29 9.65 0.04
CA ARG A 42 20.56 9.55 -0.70
C ARG A 42 20.74 10.68 -1.72
N ASN A 43 19.64 11.16 -2.30
CA ASN A 43 19.66 12.26 -3.25
C ASN A 43 18.45 13.20 -3.05
N PRO A 44 18.55 14.19 -2.15
CA PRO A 44 17.43 15.08 -1.82
C PRO A 44 16.90 15.89 -3.03
N ASP A 45 17.76 16.19 -4.00
CA ASP A 45 17.38 16.92 -5.21
C ASP A 45 16.60 16.02 -6.17
N ALA A 46 17.01 14.77 -6.36
CA ALA A 46 16.24 13.80 -7.14
C ALA A 46 14.89 13.50 -6.48
N ALA A 47 14.87 13.33 -5.14
CA ALA A 47 13.64 13.12 -4.39
C ALA A 47 12.68 14.31 -4.57
N ALA A 48 13.14 15.54 -4.39
CA ALA A 48 12.32 16.73 -4.57
C ALA A 48 11.85 16.89 -6.02
N ARG A 49 12.70 16.61 -7.02
CA ARG A 49 12.29 16.64 -8.43
C ARG A 49 11.18 15.63 -8.73
N GLY A 50 11.34 14.38 -8.31
CA GLY A 50 10.33 13.33 -8.48
C GLY A 50 9.02 13.69 -7.79
N PHE A 51 9.07 14.13 -6.53
CA PHE A 51 7.89 14.54 -5.77
C PHE A 51 7.09 15.67 -6.46
N HIS A 52 7.79 16.63 -7.08
CA HIS A 52 7.18 17.79 -7.73
C HIS A 52 6.96 17.61 -9.24
N ASN A 53 7.25 16.42 -9.79
CA ASN A 53 7.20 16.11 -11.22
C ASN A 53 8.05 17.06 -12.10
N LEU A 54 9.27 17.38 -11.65
CA LEU A 54 10.17 18.32 -12.33
C LEU A 54 11.34 17.63 -13.05
N ASN A 55 11.59 18.01 -14.30
CA ASN A 55 12.83 17.64 -14.98
C ASN A 55 14.03 18.47 -14.47
N LEU A 56 15.23 18.07 -14.89
CA LEU A 56 16.47 18.72 -14.48
C LEU A 56 16.55 20.20 -14.93
N ALA A 57 16.05 20.53 -16.12
CA ALA A 57 16.07 21.90 -16.63
C ALA A 57 15.14 22.81 -15.80
N GLN A 58 13.93 22.34 -15.51
CA GLN A 58 12.96 23.01 -14.64
C GLN A 58 13.52 23.21 -13.24
N TRP A 59 14.17 22.18 -12.67
CA TRP A 59 14.84 22.29 -11.37
C TRP A 59 15.96 23.34 -11.38
N ASN A 60 16.79 23.33 -12.42
CA ASN A 60 17.91 24.25 -12.56
C ASN A 60 17.46 25.70 -12.79
N ALA A 61 16.27 25.91 -13.33
CA ALA A 61 15.66 27.23 -13.47
C ALA A 61 15.15 27.81 -12.13
N LEU A 62 14.95 26.99 -11.10
CA LEU A 62 14.53 27.44 -9.78
C LEU A 62 15.66 28.16 -9.05
N SER A 63 15.31 29.17 -8.26
CA SER A 63 16.22 29.81 -7.31
C SER A 63 16.63 28.85 -6.19
N PRO A 64 17.75 29.09 -5.48
CA PRO A 64 18.15 28.27 -4.34
C PRO A 64 17.04 28.14 -3.27
N GLN A 65 16.37 29.24 -2.95
CA GLN A 65 15.27 29.26 -1.98
C GLN A 65 14.08 28.42 -2.43
N GLN A 66 13.73 28.42 -3.71
CA GLN A 66 12.66 27.58 -4.26
C GLN A 66 13.01 26.10 -4.19
N ARG A 67 14.27 25.73 -4.47
CA ARG A 67 14.75 24.35 -4.32
C ARG A 67 14.70 23.88 -2.87
N ASP A 68 15.12 24.74 -1.93
CA ASP A 68 15.03 24.46 -0.49
C ASP A 68 13.60 24.23 -0.03
N ALA A 69 12.66 25.11 -0.43
CA ALA A 69 11.25 24.96 -0.10
C ALA A 69 10.68 23.63 -0.63
N LYS A 70 11.03 23.25 -1.87
CA LYS A 70 10.59 21.98 -2.47
C LYS A 70 11.18 20.75 -1.78
N ARG A 71 12.46 20.79 -1.39
CA ARG A 71 13.09 19.75 -0.56
C ARG A 71 12.41 19.61 0.79
N GLN A 72 12.11 20.72 1.45
CA GLN A 72 11.43 20.72 2.75
C GLN A 72 10.01 20.16 2.64
N GLU A 73 9.25 20.55 1.61
CA GLU A 73 7.92 19.98 1.37
C GLU A 73 8.02 18.47 1.15
N GLN A 74 8.88 18.00 0.24
CA GLN A 74 9.07 16.58 -0.01
C GLN A 74 9.40 15.81 1.28
N ARG A 75 10.35 16.31 2.08
CA ARG A 75 10.73 15.69 3.37
C ARG A 75 9.55 15.60 4.33
N ARG A 76 8.76 16.68 4.46
CA ARG A 76 7.56 16.68 5.31
C ARG A 76 6.58 15.58 4.92
N TYR A 77 6.37 15.34 3.63
CA TYR A 77 5.48 14.27 3.18
C TYR A 77 6.10 12.88 3.37
N SER A 78 7.40 12.73 3.17
CA SER A 78 8.10 11.47 3.47
C SER A 78 8.08 11.13 4.97
N ASP A 79 8.22 12.13 5.85
CA ASP A 79 8.04 11.98 7.29
C ASP A 79 6.59 11.60 7.64
N ALA A 80 5.60 12.17 6.93
CA ALA A 80 4.20 11.80 7.10
C ALA A 80 3.97 10.32 6.78
N VAL A 81 4.55 9.77 5.71
CA VAL A 81 4.52 8.32 5.42
C VAL A 81 5.08 7.51 6.59
N SER A 82 6.24 7.93 7.10
CA SER A 82 6.88 7.27 8.25
C SER A 82 6.06 7.39 9.54
N SER A 83 5.19 8.39 9.68
CA SER A 83 4.27 8.54 10.83
C SER A 83 2.97 7.73 10.72
N LEU A 84 2.53 7.39 9.50
CA LEU A 84 1.33 6.55 9.30
C LEU A 84 1.53 5.15 9.87
N ALA A 85 2.72 4.59 9.72
CA ALA A 85 3.07 3.26 10.22
C ALA A 85 2.98 3.10 11.75
N PRO A 86 3.63 3.93 12.59
CA PRO A 86 3.46 3.83 14.03
C PRO A 86 2.03 4.16 14.48
N ALA A 87 1.32 5.05 13.77
CA ALA A 87 -0.08 5.34 14.08
C ALA A 87 -0.98 4.12 13.82
N SER A 88 -0.79 3.39 12.71
CA SER A 88 -1.54 2.18 12.42
C SER A 88 -1.22 1.06 13.40
N VAL A 89 0.07 0.86 13.71
CA VAL A 89 0.52 -0.13 14.71
C VAL A 89 -0.09 0.17 16.08
N ALA A 90 -0.01 1.42 16.55
CA ALA A 90 -0.58 1.82 17.84
C ALA A 90 -2.10 1.64 17.86
N GLY A 91 -2.80 2.05 16.80
CA GLY A 91 -4.24 1.86 16.66
C GLY A 91 -4.64 0.38 16.70
N ASN A 92 -3.93 -0.47 15.94
CA ASN A 92 -4.15 -1.90 15.92
C ASN A 92 -3.88 -2.57 17.28
N MET A 93 -2.86 -2.10 18.02
CA MET A 93 -2.59 -2.59 19.38
C MET A 93 -3.72 -2.23 20.36
N VAL A 94 -4.20 -0.99 20.33
CA VAL A 94 -5.32 -0.55 21.17
C VAL A 94 -6.57 -1.38 20.86
N MET A 95 -6.90 -1.52 19.58
CA MET A 95 -8.04 -2.33 19.12
C MET A 95 -7.89 -3.81 19.53
N GLY A 96 -6.68 -4.36 19.41
CA GLY A 96 -6.36 -5.72 19.85
C GLY A 96 -6.53 -5.92 21.36
N ALA A 97 -6.13 -4.92 22.16
CA ALA A 97 -6.21 -4.96 23.61
C ALA A 97 -7.64 -4.80 24.15
N ILE A 98 -8.48 -3.96 23.50
CA ILE A 98 -9.89 -3.80 23.90
C ILE A 98 -10.80 -4.89 23.35
N GLY A 99 -10.39 -5.60 22.29
CA GLY A 99 -11.19 -6.66 21.67
C GLY A 99 -11.86 -7.61 22.67
N PRO A 100 -11.12 -8.22 23.62
CA PRO A 100 -11.72 -9.10 24.62
C PRO A 100 -12.82 -8.45 25.47
N SER A 101 -12.69 -7.17 25.85
CA SER A 101 -13.67 -6.49 26.71
C SER A 101 -14.97 -6.14 26.00
N ILE A 102 -14.95 -6.10 24.66
CA ILE A 102 -16.12 -5.86 23.81
C ILE A 102 -16.65 -7.16 23.16
N GLY A 103 -16.25 -8.33 23.66
CA GLY A 103 -16.72 -9.62 23.16
C GLY A 103 -16.04 -10.11 21.86
N GLN A 104 -14.91 -9.51 21.48
CA GLN A 104 -14.12 -9.86 20.29
C GLN A 104 -12.69 -10.31 20.69
N PRO A 105 -12.52 -11.45 21.37
CA PRO A 105 -11.20 -11.88 21.88
C PRO A 105 -10.16 -12.18 20.78
N GLU A 106 -10.61 -12.42 19.55
CA GLU A 106 -9.76 -12.76 18.40
C GLU A 106 -9.24 -11.53 17.64
N THR A 107 -9.62 -10.32 18.04
CA THR A 107 -9.28 -9.07 17.33
C THR A 107 -7.78 -8.88 17.15
N ALA A 108 -6.98 -9.15 18.19
CA ALA A 108 -5.52 -9.05 18.09
C ALA A 108 -4.93 -10.00 17.02
N ALA A 109 -5.41 -11.25 16.98
CA ALA A 109 -4.96 -12.24 15.99
C ALA A 109 -5.38 -11.83 14.57
N ARG A 110 -6.60 -11.29 14.42
CA ARG A 110 -7.12 -10.81 13.14
C ARG A 110 -6.32 -9.63 12.60
N LEU A 111 -6.01 -8.65 13.45
CA LEU A 111 -5.25 -7.46 13.07
C LEU A 111 -3.81 -7.81 12.67
N LEU A 112 -3.16 -8.72 13.41
CA LEU A 112 -1.82 -9.20 13.06
C LEU A 112 -1.81 -9.94 11.71
N ALA A 113 -2.73 -10.89 11.52
CA ALA A 113 -2.86 -11.60 10.26
C ALA A 113 -3.18 -10.68 9.08
N SER A 114 -3.98 -9.63 9.30
CA SER A 114 -4.27 -8.62 8.30
C SER A 114 -3.03 -7.82 7.92
N GLY A 115 -2.26 -7.33 8.89
CA GLY A 115 -1.01 -6.59 8.66
C GLY A 115 0.00 -7.38 7.84
N ASP A 116 0.21 -8.66 8.19
CA ASP A 116 1.12 -9.53 7.46
C ASP A 116 0.63 -9.84 6.03
N ASN A 117 -0.68 -10.02 5.86
CA ASN A 117 -1.28 -10.21 4.54
C ASN A 117 -1.15 -8.95 3.66
N ILE A 118 -1.28 -7.75 4.24
CA ILE A 118 -1.06 -6.47 3.55
C ILE A 118 0.40 -6.32 3.13
N ALA A 119 1.35 -6.68 3.99
CA ALA A 119 2.78 -6.66 3.67
C ALA A 119 3.10 -7.61 2.50
N ALA A 120 2.60 -8.85 2.55
CA ALA A 120 2.76 -9.81 1.47
C ALA A 120 2.12 -9.33 0.15
N TYR A 121 0.92 -8.74 0.23
CA TYR A 121 0.25 -8.13 -0.92
C TYR A 121 1.08 -7.00 -1.53
N ALA A 122 1.58 -6.07 -0.72
CA ALA A 122 2.37 -4.93 -1.18
C ALA A 122 3.64 -5.39 -1.91
N VAL A 123 4.36 -6.37 -1.34
CA VAL A 123 5.54 -6.99 -1.94
C VAL A 123 5.20 -7.64 -3.28
N ALA A 124 4.15 -8.48 -3.32
CA ALA A 124 3.75 -9.16 -4.54
C ALA A 124 3.34 -8.17 -5.63
N ARG A 125 2.55 -7.16 -5.27
CA ARG A 125 2.13 -6.09 -6.18
C ARG A 125 3.32 -5.34 -6.73
N ASP A 126 4.20 -4.79 -5.90
CA ASP A 126 5.31 -3.98 -6.40
C ASP A 126 6.33 -4.84 -7.16
N THR A 127 6.44 -6.13 -6.86
CA THR A 127 7.21 -7.08 -7.68
C THR A 127 6.61 -7.19 -9.09
N ILE A 128 5.29 -7.36 -9.21
CA ILE A 128 4.60 -7.37 -10.51
C ILE A 128 4.79 -6.03 -11.22
N GLN A 129 4.64 -4.90 -10.53
CA GLN A 129 4.79 -3.57 -11.12
C GLN A 129 6.24 -3.25 -11.52
N ALA A 130 7.23 -3.87 -10.86
CA ALA A 130 8.63 -3.80 -11.25
C ALA A 130 8.93 -4.61 -12.53
N MET A 131 8.13 -5.64 -12.82
CA MET A 131 8.31 -6.52 -13.98
C MET A 131 7.42 -6.16 -15.17
N TYR A 132 6.27 -5.53 -14.94
CA TYR A 132 5.27 -5.30 -15.98
C TYR A 132 4.79 -3.85 -16.02
N ARG A 133 4.50 -3.38 -17.22
CA ARG A 133 3.75 -2.14 -17.51
C ARG A 133 2.61 -2.51 -18.47
N MET A 134 1.43 -1.94 -18.27
CA MET A 134 0.28 -2.13 -19.18
C MET A 134 -0.03 -0.87 -20.00
N VAL A 135 0.22 0.29 -19.39
CA VAL A 135 -0.09 1.59 -19.95
C VAL A 135 1.18 2.43 -19.86
N GLY A 136 1.48 3.15 -20.94
CA GLY A 136 2.61 4.05 -21.02
C GLY A 136 2.21 5.36 -21.67
N THR A 137 3.23 6.13 -22.01
CA THR A 137 3.11 7.41 -22.69
C THR A 137 3.86 7.37 -24.01
N ALA A 138 3.43 8.17 -25.00
CA ALA A 138 4.02 8.17 -26.33
C ALA A 138 5.53 8.54 -26.35
N GLN A 139 5.99 9.24 -25.32
CA GLN A 139 7.38 9.64 -25.08
C GLN A 139 7.66 9.57 -23.56
N GLU A 140 8.92 9.67 -23.16
CA GLU A 140 9.28 9.72 -21.73
C GLU A 140 8.65 10.94 -21.05
N THR A 141 8.05 10.71 -19.88
CA THR A 141 7.60 11.77 -18.96
C THR A 141 8.63 11.97 -17.86
N ASN A 142 8.39 12.95 -17.00
CA ASN A 142 9.10 13.10 -15.73
C ASN A 142 8.76 11.98 -14.73
N GLY A 143 7.83 11.07 -15.08
CA GLY A 143 7.48 9.87 -14.34
C GLY A 143 6.50 10.10 -13.20
N GLY A 144 5.58 11.05 -13.32
CA GLY A 144 4.80 11.51 -12.18
C GLY A 144 3.66 12.49 -12.44
N VAL A 145 2.95 12.84 -11.37
CA VAL A 145 1.87 13.85 -11.36
C VAL A 145 2.08 14.82 -10.20
N SER A 146 1.86 16.12 -10.42
CA SER A 146 1.97 17.13 -9.35
C SER A 146 0.85 18.18 -9.40
N GLY A 147 0.82 19.06 -8.40
CA GLY A 147 -0.15 20.18 -8.35
C GLY A 147 -1.61 19.74 -8.29
N GLY A 148 -2.47 20.29 -9.14
CA GLY A 148 -3.89 19.93 -9.18
C GLY A 148 -4.15 18.49 -9.67
N HIS A 149 -3.25 17.95 -10.49
CA HIS A 149 -3.39 16.60 -11.07
C HIS A 149 -3.24 15.50 -10.03
N ILE A 150 -2.34 15.65 -9.05
CA ILE A 150 -2.22 14.66 -7.97
C ILE A 150 -3.44 14.68 -7.04
N THR A 151 -4.07 15.84 -6.88
CA THR A 151 -5.35 15.96 -6.15
C THR A 151 -6.49 15.28 -6.91
N SER A 152 -6.57 15.50 -8.23
CA SER A 152 -7.54 14.82 -9.11
C SER A 152 -7.39 13.30 -9.04
N ALA A 153 -6.14 12.82 -9.16
CA ALA A 153 -5.83 11.40 -9.00
C ALA A 153 -6.23 10.86 -7.62
N GLY A 154 -6.01 11.62 -6.56
CA GLY A 154 -6.47 11.26 -5.21
C GLY A 154 -7.99 11.17 -5.08
N HIS A 155 -8.75 12.06 -5.71
CA HIS A 155 -10.22 11.98 -5.73
C HIS A 155 -10.71 10.75 -6.48
N PHE A 156 -10.12 10.45 -7.65
CA PHE A 156 -10.42 9.23 -8.38
C PHE A 156 -10.12 7.99 -7.53
N TYR A 157 -8.93 7.93 -6.92
CA TYR A 157 -8.53 6.81 -6.09
C TYR A 157 -9.43 6.62 -4.87
N SER A 158 -9.90 7.72 -4.25
CA SER A 158 -10.91 7.69 -3.19
C SER A 158 -12.18 6.98 -3.65
N MET A 159 -12.77 7.46 -4.75
CA MET A 159 -14.02 6.91 -5.28
C MET A 159 -13.87 5.45 -5.69
N ALA A 160 -12.76 5.11 -6.36
CA ALA A 160 -12.45 3.74 -6.77
C ALA A 160 -12.36 2.81 -5.56
N ASN A 161 -11.67 3.21 -4.48
CA ASN A 161 -11.60 2.42 -3.25
C ASN A 161 -12.95 2.29 -2.54
N ILE A 162 -13.74 3.37 -2.44
CA ILE A 162 -15.08 3.30 -1.86
C ILE A 162 -15.95 2.29 -2.61
N ILE A 163 -15.94 2.34 -3.95
CA ILE A 163 -16.69 1.40 -4.79
C ILE A 163 -16.16 -0.02 -4.60
N ALA A 164 -14.85 -0.23 -4.69
CA ALA A 164 -14.23 -1.55 -4.56
C ALA A 164 -14.52 -2.20 -3.21
N ASN A 165 -14.32 -1.46 -2.11
CA ASN A 165 -14.52 -1.95 -0.75
C ASN A 165 -15.99 -2.39 -0.54
N ASN A 166 -16.95 -1.58 -0.97
CA ASN A 166 -18.37 -1.92 -0.81
C ASN A 166 -18.84 -2.99 -1.80
N THR A 167 -18.30 -3.02 -3.01
CA THR A 167 -18.58 -4.08 -4.00
C THR A 167 -18.11 -5.43 -3.49
N ALA A 168 -16.94 -5.49 -2.85
CA ALA A 168 -16.43 -6.71 -2.26
C ALA A 168 -17.40 -7.29 -1.22
N GLU A 169 -18.03 -6.45 -0.38
CA GLU A 169 -19.02 -6.91 0.60
C GLU A 169 -20.28 -7.52 -0.05
N VAL A 170 -20.72 -7.00 -1.20
CA VAL A 170 -21.92 -7.51 -1.91
C VAL A 170 -21.67 -8.87 -2.56
N PHE A 171 -20.47 -9.07 -3.12
CA PHE A 171 -20.14 -10.29 -3.87
C PHE A 171 -19.48 -11.38 -3.01
N VAL A 172 -19.18 -11.11 -1.75
CA VAL A 172 -18.67 -12.12 -0.82
C VAL A 172 -19.69 -13.28 -0.70
N PRO A 173 -19.24 -14.55 -0.78
CA PRO A 173 -20.13 -15.69 -0.59
C PRO A 173 -20.86 -15.62 0.76
N ALA A 174 -22.17 -15.87 0.78
CA ALA A 174 -22.99 -15.84 1.99
C ALA A 174 -22.45 -16.75 3.10
N ASP A 175 -21.91 -17.91 2.71
CA ASP A 175 -21.37 -18.91 3.65
C ASP A 175 -19.92 -18.63 4.07
N LEU A 176 -19.31 -17.52 3.66
CA LEU A 176 -17.89 -17.25 3.93
C LEU A 176 -17.56 -17.25 5.41
N ALA A 177 -18.45 -16.72 6.26
CA ALA A 177 -18.27 -16.73 7.71
C ALA A 177 -18.21 -18.16 8.26
N GLN A 178 -19.09 -19.05 7.79
CA GLN A 178 -19.13 -20.46 8.21
C GLN A 178 -17.94 -21.25 7.64
N ALA A 179 -17.55 -20.96 6.39
CA ALA A 179 -16.36 -21.53 5.77
C ALA A 179 -15.09 -21.18 6.55
N ARG A 180 -14.93 -19.93 7.00
CA ARG A 180 -13.81 -19.51 7.87
C ARG A 180 -13.78 -20.27 9.19
N GLN A 181 -14.94 -20.43 9.84
CA GLN A 181 -15.03 -21.18 11.09
C GLN A 181 -14.67 -22.66 10.88
N SER A 182 -15.15 -23.26 9.79
CA SER A 182 -14.87 -24.66 9.46
C SER A 182 -13.40 -24.88 9.12
N PHE A 183 -12.80 -23.98 8.34
CA PHE A 183 -11.38 -23.99 8.03
C PHE A 183 -10.49 -23.82 9.28
N ALA A 184 -10.95 -23.03 10.25
CA ALA A 184 -10.30 -22.88 11.55
C ALA A 184 -10.53 -24.07 12.50
N GLY A 185 -11.31 -25.09 12.11
CA GLY A 185 -11.64 -26.26 12.92
C GLY A 185 -12.64 -25.99 14.05
N LEU A 186 -13.44 -24.93 13.95
CA LEU A 186 -14.39 -24.49 14.99
C LEU A 186 -15.83 -24.90 14.72
N SER A 187 -16.11 -25.30 13.48
CA SER A 187 -17.43 -25.69 13.04
C SER A 187 -17.30 -26.88 12.10
N THR A 188 -18.29 -27.76 12.15
CA THR A 188 -18.46 -28.87 11.21
C THR A 188 -19.63 -28.63 10.27
N ASN A 189 -20.21 -27.42 10.27
CA ASN A 189 -21.41 -27.09 9.49
C ASN A 189 -21.14 -27.05 7.99
N VAL A 190 -19.89 -26.84 7.59
CA VAL A 190 -19.42 -26.91 6.20
C VAL A 190 -18.29 -27.93 6.13
N ASN A 191 -18.32 -28.83 5.15
CA ASN A 191 -17.22 -29.77 4.94
C ASN A 191 -15.92 -29.00 4.64
N SER A 192 -14.77 -29.52 5.06
CA SER A 192 -13.47 -28.86 4.90
C SER A 192 -13.17 -28.53 3.44
N ASP A 193 -13.49 -29.42 2.50
CA ASP A 193 -13.27 -29.20 1.06
C ASP A 193 -14.14 -28.06 0.50
N ASP A 194 -15.41 -28.00 0.93
CA ASP A 194 -16.32 -26.92 0.57
C ASP A 194 -15.89 -25.59 1.20
N SER A 195 -15.34 -25.62 2.42
CA SER A 195 -14.83 -24.43 3.10
C SER A 195 -13.65 -23.81 2.34
N ILE A 196 -12.72 -24.63 1.85
CA ILE A 196 -11.59 -24.20 1.02
C ILE A 196 -12.11 -23.63 -0.30
N GLY A 197 -13.06 -24.31 -0.95
CA GLY A 197 -13.69 -23.84 -2.18
C GLY A 197 -14.33 -22.45 -2.04
N ILE A 198 -15.08 -22.23 -0.96
CA ILE A 198 -15.74 -20.94 -0.66
C ILE A 198 -14.69 -19.84 -0.41
N MET A 199 -13.65 -20.13 0.38
CA MET A 199 -12.56 -19.17 0.65
C MET A 199 -11.77 -18.83 -0.62
N LEU A 200 -11.54 -19.79 -1.51
CA LEU A 200 -10.89 -19.58 -2.80
C LEU A 200 -11.75 -18.69 -3.70
N ARG A 201 -13.07 -18.93 -3.77
CA ARG A 201 -14.00 -18.07 -4.52
C ARG A 201 -14.00 -16.64 -3.99
N SER A 202 -14.08 -16.46 -2.67
CA SER A 202 -13.99 -15.13 -2.04
C SER A 202 -12.66 -14.45 -2.36
N SER A 203 -11.54 -15.18 -2.28
CA SER A 203 -10.21 -14.65 -2.62
C SER A 203 -10.13 -14.24 -4.10
N ALA A 204 -10.73 -15.02 -5.01
CA ALA A 204 -10.76 -14.71 -6.45
C ALA A 204 -11.60 -13.46 -6.75
N ILE A 205 -12.74 -13.28 -6.08
CA ILE A 205 -13.57 -12.08 -6.20
C ILE A 205 -12.80 -10.84 -5.74
N LYS A 206 -12.17 -10.91 -4.56
CA LYS A 206 -11.33 -9.80 -4.06
C LYS A 206 -10.17 -9.49 -5.01
N ALA A 207 -9.45 -10.51 -5.46
CA ALA A 207 -8.35 -10.33 -6.42
C ALA A 207 -8.81 -9.69 -7.74
N THR A 208 -10.02 -10.03 -8.21
CA THR A 208 -10.60 -9.43 -9.42
C THR A 208 -10.92 -7.95 -9.20
N ILE A 209 -11.58 -7.62 -8.09
CA ILE A 209 -11.93 -6.24 -7.74
C ILE A 209 -10.66 -5.40 -7.56
N ASP A 210 -9.66 -5.90 -6.82
CA ASP A 210 -8.38 -5.23 -6.63
C ASP A 210 -7.67 -5.02 -7.96
N THR A 211 -7.64 -6.03 -8.84
CA THR A 211 -7.04 -5.89 -10.17
C THR A 211 -7.71 -4.80 -11.00
N LEU A 212 -9.05 -4.71 -10.96
CA LEU A 212 -9.81 -3.66 -11.66
C LEU A 212 -9.53 -2.28 -11.07
N LEU A 213 -9.50 -2.16 -9.74
CA LEU A 213 -9.15 -0.91 -9.05
C LEU A 213 -7.75 -0.45 -9.44
N GLU A 214 -6.76 -1.34 -9.35
CA GLU A 214 -5.37 -0.99 -9.63
C GLU A 214 -5.13 -0.67 -11.10
N THR A 215 -5.80 -1.38 -12.01
CA THR A 215 -5.76 -1.05 -13.44
C THR A 215 -6.38 0.31 -13.72
N SER A 216 -7.50 0.62 -13.06
CA SER A 216 -8.19 1.90 -13.22
C SER A 216 -7.36 3.06 -12.66
N ASP A 217 -6.75 2.90 -11.49
CA ASP A 217 -5.81 3.88 -10.91
C ASP A 217 -4.62 4.12 -11.84
N TRP A 218 -4.01 3.06 -12.36
CA TRP A 218 -2.90 3.17 -13.32
C TRP A 218 -3.28 3.91 -14.59
N ILE A 219 -4.45 3.63 -15.16
CA ILE A 219 -4.97 4.38 -16.30
C ILE A 219 -5.14 5.85 -15.91
N ASN A 220 -5.82 6.13 -14.79
CA ASN A 220 -6.11 7.49 -14.35
C ASN A 220 -4.84 8.31 -14.10
N VAL A 221 -3.85 7.79 -13.37
CA VAL A 221 -2.58 8.47 -13.14
C VAL A 221 -1.87 8.78 -14.45
N THR A 222 -1.91 7.86 -15.42
CA THR A 222 -1.28 8.09 -16.72
C THR A 222 -2.04 9.14 -17.53
N GLN A 223 -3.37 9.22 -17.41
CA GLN A 223 -4.18 10.30 -17.99
C GLN A 223 -3.86 11.66 -17.37
N GLU A 224 -3.43 11.69 -16.12
CA GLU A 224 -3.04 12.91 -15.41
C GLU A 224 -1.57 13.32 -15.67
N ASP A 225 -0.66 12.35 -15.87
CA ASP A 225 0.76 12.59 -16.20
C ASP A 225 0.94 13.04 -17.67
N ALA A 226 0.37 12.29 -18.62
CA ALA A 226 0.63 12.52 -20.04
C ALA A 226 0.39 13.98 -20.50
N PRO A 227 -0.70 14.67 -20.10
CA PRO A 227 -0.91 16.08 -20.42
C PRO A 227 0.12 17.02 -19.81
N GLN A 228 0.64 16.73 -18.60
CA GLN A 228 1.70 17.54 -17.97
C GLN A 228 3.01 17.48 -18.75
N ALA A 229 3.26 16.36 -19.43
CA ALA A 229 4.37 16.20 -20.36
C ALA A 229 4.04 16.63 -21.81
N GLY A 230 2.82 17.13 -22.08
CA GLY A 230 2.40 17.56 -23.42
C GLY A 230 2.19 16.42 -24.41
N ILE A 231 1.97 15.19 -23.92
CA ILE A 231 1.87 13.99 -24.73
C ILE A 231 0.57 13.22 -24.42
N ARG A 232 0.39 12.08 -25.09
CA ARG A 232 -0.79 11.22 -24.92
C ARG A 232 -0.40 9.91 -24.24
N GLN A 233 -1.33 9.41 -23.41
CA GLN A 233 -1.31 8.03 -22.97
C GLN A 233 -1.47 7.09 -24.16
N GLN A 234 -0.82 5.93 -24.07
CA GLN A 234 -0.99 4.84 -25.03
C GLN A 234 -1.05 3.50 -24.32
N TRP A 235 -1.70 2.54 -24.99
CA TRP A 235 -1.63 1.14 -24.61
C TRP A 235 -0.22 0.62 -24.93
N ASP A 236 0.50 0.13 -23.91
CA ASP A 236 1.90 -0.24 -24.05
C ASP A 236 2.27 -1.36 -23.05
N PRO A 237 1.77 -2.58 -23.29
CA PRO A 237 2.09 -3.74 -22.48
C PRO A 237 3.56 -4.14 -22.69
N ALA A 238 4.37 -4.05 -21.64
CA ALA A 238 5.80 -4.35 -21.70
C ALA A 238 6.25 -5.16 -20.48
N ILE A 239 7.15 -6.12 -20.73
CA ILE A 239 7.95 -6.76 -19.69
C ILE A 239 9.20 -5.89 -19.50
N LYS A 240 9.37 -5.35 -18.30
CA LYS A 240 10.55 -4.58 -17.90
C LYS A 240 11.71 -5.52 -17.64
N ASP A 241 12.93 -5.11 -17.98
CA ASP A 241 14.11 -5.95 -17.69
C ASP A 241 14.26 -6.19 -16.19
N ARG A 242 14.61 -7.44 -15.81
CA ARG A 242 14.63 -7.95 -14.42
C ARG A 242 15.41 -7.10 -13.39
N ARG A 243 16.28 -6.18 -13.83
CA ARG A 243 17.12 -5.33 -12.96
C ARG A 243 16.71 -3.87 -12.89
N GLN A 244 15.74 -3.41 -13.70
CA GLN A 244 15.48 -1.97 -13.82
C GLN A 244 14.82 -1.35 -12.58
N ASP A 245 13.95 -2.08 -11.86
CA ASP A 245 13.21 -1.52 -10.72
C ASP A 245 13.00 -2.54 -9.57
N ALA A 246 13.84 -3.58 -9.44
CA ALA A 246 13.71 -4.57 -8.36
C ALA A 246 13.82 -3.93 -6.95
N MET A 247 14.57 -2.83 -6.86
CA MET A 247 14.73 -2.05 -5.64
C MET A 247 13.45 -1.29 -5.24
N ARG A 248 12.45 -1.19 -6.13
CA ARG A 248 11.10 -0.69 -5.83
C ARG A 248 10.47 -1.40 -4.65
N VAL A 249 10.64 -2.72 -4.56
CA VAL A 249 10.04 -3.54 -3.49
C VAL A 249 10.53 -3.07 -2.12
N LEU A 250 11.79 -2.65 -2.02
CA LEU A 250 12.38 -2.19 -0.77
C LEU A 250 12.04 -0.75 -0.39
N ASP A 251 11.40 0.01 -1.28
CA ASP A 251 11.00 1.39 -1.02
C ASP A 251 9.47 1.49 -0.95
N GLN A 252 8.84 1.10 -2.05
CA GLN A 252 7.42 1.32 -2.29
C GLN A 252 6.52 0.34 -1.53
N SER A 253 6.95 -0.91 -1.35
CA SER A 253 6.12 -1.87 -0.60
C SER A 253 6.00 -1.47 0.86
N ILE A 254 7.06 -0.91 1.44
CA ILE A 254 7.06 -0.39 2.81
C ILE A 254 6.08 0.78 2.93
N ALA A 255 6.19 1.79 2.05
CA ALA A 255 5.27 2.92 2.03
C ALA A 255 3.81 2.49 1.80
N ARG A 256 3.58 1.53 0.89
CA ARG A 256 2.27 1.00 0.55
C ARG A 256 1.64 0.22 1.70
N THR A 257 2.42 -0.61 2.41
CA THR A 257 1.95 -1.33 3.59
C THR A 257 1.42 -0.35 4.63
N ALA A 258 2.16 0.72 4.95
CA ALA A 258 1.69 1.72 5.90
C ALA A 258 0.42 2.45 5.44
N ALA A 259 0.33 2.77 4.13
CA ALA A 259 -0.86 3.40 3.57
C ALA A 259 -2.10 2.51 3.77
N ILE A 260 -2.03 1.27 3.28
CA ILE A 260 -3.15 0.32 3.33
C ILE A 260 -3.52 0.01 4.78
N ASP A 261 -2.54 -0.30 5.62
CA ASP A 261 -2.77 -0.66 7.02
C ASP A 261 -3.39 0.52 7.80
N SER A 262 -2.92 1.76 7.59
CA SER A 262 -3.51 2.94 8.23
C SER A 262 -4.95 3.21 7.80
N ASN A 263 -5.28 3.01 6.52
CA ASN A 263 -6.64 3.18 6.00
C ASN A 263 -7.58 2.13 6.59
N ILE A 264 -7.13 0.87 6.66
CA ILE A 264 -7.89 -0.24 7.25
C ILE A 264 -8.07 -0.02 8.76
N ALA A 265 -7.02 0.38 9.47
CA ALA A 265 -7.09 0.66 10.90
C ALA A 265 -8.11 1.78 11.20
N LEU A 266 -8.11 2.86 10.40
CA LEU A 266 -9.10 3.93 10.53
C LEU A 266 -10.52 3.44 10.22
N GLY A 267 -10.71 2.69 9.13
CA GLY A 267 -12.01 2.11 8.78
C GLY A 267 -12.56 1.19 9.87
N ASN A 268 -11.71 0.32 10.43
CA ASN A 268 -12.08 -0.57 11.54
C ASN A 268 -12.46 0.21 12.81
N ALA A 269 -11.73 1.26 13.14
CA ALA A 269 -12.05 2.10 14.29
C ALA A 269 -13.42 2.78 14.12
N ILE A 270 -13.73 3.29 12.92
CA ILE A 270 -15.06 3.87 12.63
C ILE A 270 -16.16 2.82 12.67
N ALA A 271 -15.93 1.63 12.10
CA ALA A 271 -16.89 0.54 12.16
C ALA A 271 -17.20 0.15 13.62
N LEU A 272 -16.16 0.06 14.47
CA LEU A 272 -16.37 -0.21 15.90
C LEU A 272 -17.15 0.90 16.60
N ILE A 273 -16.83 2.17 16.34
CA ILE A 273 -17.57 3.30 16.92
C ILE A 273 -19.04 3.26 16.48
N ALA A 274 -19.31 2.91 15.23
CA ALA A 274 -20.66 2.74 14.71
C ALA A 274 -21.41 1.59 15.39
N GLU A 275 -20.76 0.44 15.62
CA GLU A 275 -21.31 -0.68 16.39
C GLU A 275 -21.60 -0.29 17.84
N MET A 276 -20.69 0.44 18.50
CA MET A 276 -20.89 0.97 19.85
C MET A 276 -22.04 1.98 19.94
N ALA A 277 -22.37 2.63 18.82
CA ALA A 277 -23.53 3.51 18.68
C ALA A 277 -24.81 2.76 18.26
N GLU A 278 -24.82 1.43 18.36
CA GLU A 278 -25.95 0.54 18.06
C GLU A 278 -26.42 0.60 16.60
N LEU A 279 -25.55 1.02 15.67
CA LEU A 279 -25.85 0.92 14.23
C LEU A 279 -25.83 -0.54 13.78
N SER A 280 -26.63 -0.85 12.76
CA SER A 280 -26.65 -2.19 12.17
C SER A 280 -25.28 -2.54 11.59
N LEU A 281 -24.90 -3.82 11.65
CA LEU A 281 -23.63 -4.31 11.09
C LEU A 281 -23.41 -3.87 9.61
N PRO A 282 -24.41 -3.98 8.71
CA PRO A 282 -24.26 -3.45 7.34
C PRO A 282 -23.95 -1.94 7.29
N THR A 283 -24.56 -1.15 8.17
CA THR A 283 -24.30 0.30 8.26
C THR A 283 -22.90 0.59 8.77
N ALA A 284 -22.46 -0.12 9.82
CA ALA A 284 -21.11 0.02 10.36
C ALA A 284 -20.03 -0.33 9.33
N LEU A 285 -20.21 -1.43 8.59
CA LEU A 285 -19.31 -1.85 7.51
C LEU A 285 -19.29 -0.85 6.35
N LEU A 286 -20.45 -0.36 5.91
CA LEU A 286 -20.53 0.67 4.88
C LEU A 286 -19.77 1.93 5.28
N LEU A 287 -19.93 2.40 6.53
CA LEU A 287 -19.23 3.58 7.05
C LEU A 287 -17.72 3.33 7.12
N GLY A 288 -17.29 2.21 7.71
CA GLY A 288 -15.87 1.84 7.80
C GLY A 288 -15.20 1.75 6.43
N ASN A 289 -15.82 1.07 5.47
CA ASN A 289 -15.33 0.92 4.10
C ASN A 289 -15.26 2.25 3.36
N THR A 290 -16.26 3.12 3.56
CA THR A 290 -16.30 4.45 2.96
C THR A 290 -15.20 5.34 3.51
N VAL A 291 -14.99 5.34 4.83
CA VAL A 291 -13.92 6.12 5.46
C VAL A 291 -12.54 5.60 5.04
N ALA A 292 -12.35 4.28 4.99
CA ALA A 292 -11.10 3.70 4.51
C ALA A 292 -10.79 4.10 3.06
N GLY A 293 -11.79 4.11 2.18
CA GLY A 293 -11.63 4.57 0.80
C GLY A 293 -11.35 6.07 0.69
N ALA A 294 -12.07 6.89 1.47
CA ALA A 294 -11.81 8.33 1.53
C ALA A 294 -10.39 8.64 2.02
N ALA A 295 -9.92 7.91 3.04
CA ALA A 295 -8.56 8.03 3.56
C ALA A 295 -7.51 7.67 2.51
N ALA A 296 -7.75 6.64 1.69
CA ALA A 296 -6.85 6.28 0.58
C ALA A 296 -6.64 7.45 -0.40
N GLY A 297 -7.68 8.19 -0.74
CA GLY A 297 -7.56 9.39 -1.60
C GLY A 297 -6.92 10.58 -0.91
N MET A 298 -7.25 10.85 0.36
CA MET A 298 -6.60 11.92 1.13
C MET A 298 -5.10 11.69 1.28
N GLN A 299 -4.69 10.44 1.45
CA GLN A 299 -3.29 10.04 1.54
C GLN A 299 -2.60 9.95 0.17
N TYR A 300 -3.31 10.14 -0.94
CA TYR A 300 -2.75 9.91 -2.27
C TYR A 300 -1.55 10.79 -2.56
N LYS A 301 -1.58 12.07 -2.16
CA LYS A 301 -0.39 12.94 -2.29
C LYS A 301 0.74 12.46 -1.39
N ILE A 302 0.44 12.05 -0.15
CA ILE A 302 1.44 11.56 0.82
C ILE A 302 2.16 10.33 0.26
N ILE A 303 1.43 9.38 -0.30
CA ILE A 303 1.99 8.12 -0.81
C ILE A 303 2.47 8.29 -2.24
N GLY A 304 1.57 8.63 -3.17
CA GLY A 304 1.86 8.72 -4.60
C GLY A 304 3.03 9.64 -4.95
N ALA A 305 3.14 10.82 -4.33
CA ALA A 305 4.29 11.71 -4.58
C ALA A 305 5.59 11.19 -3.95
N THR A 306 5.50 10.51 -2.80
CA THR A 306 6.67 9.85 -2.17
C THR A 306 7.16 8.68 -3.02
N LEU A 307 6.26 7.87 -3.59
CA LEU A 307 6.63 6.80 -4.52
C LEU A 307 7.34 7.33 -5.77
N GLN A 308 6.92 8.49 -6.29
CA GLN A 308 7.58 9.21 -7.39
C GLN A 308 8.96 9.74 -6.99
N ALA A 309 9.08 10.29 -5.77
CA ALA A 309 10.36 10.73 -5.22
C ALA A 309 11.37 9.58 -5.11
N GLU A 310 10.93 8.44 -4.55
CA GLU A 310 11.75 7.24 -4.43
C GLU A 310 12.17 6.69 -5.80
N ALA A 311 11.26 6.68 -6.78
CA ALA A 311 11.57 6.27 -8.15
C ALA A 311 12.65 7.18 -8.78
N ALA A 312 12.53 8.51 -8.63
CA ALA A 312 13.52 9.45 -9.13
C ALA A 312 14.90 9.29 -8.46
N VAL A 313 14.94 9.00 -7.16
CA VAL A 313 16.20 8.71 -6.45
C VAL A 313 16.81 7.40 -6.95
N ARG A 314 16.01 6.34 -7.12
CA ARG A 314 16.49 5.05 -7.66
C ARG A 314 17.06 5.22 -9.06
N GLU A 315 16.38 5.96 -9.92
CA GLU A 315 16.85 6.21 -11.28
C GLU A 315 18.26 6.84 -11.30
N VAL A 316 18.54 7.76 -10.38
CA VAL A 316 19.85 8.43 -10.31
C VAL A 316 20.90 7.58 -9.59
N GLU A 317 20.56 7.01 -8.43
CA GLU A 317 21.55 6.40 -7.53
C GLU A 317 21.78 4.91 -7.79
N ASP A 318 20.77 4.17 -8.23
CA ASP A 318 20.90 2.73 -8.47
C ASP A 318 21.46 2.44 -9.88
N ARG A 319 21.27 3.33 -10.86
CA ARG A 319 21.96 3.28 -12.16
C ARG A 319 23.46 3.62 -12.07
N ARG A 320 23.89 4.35 -11.02
CA ARG A 320 25.31 4.73 -10.80
C ARG A 320 26.18 3.60 -10.23
N ARG A 321 25.59 2.50 -9.75
CA ARG A 321 26.36 1.36 -9.23
C ARG A 321 26.71 0.41 -10.37
N PRO A 322 28.00 0.22 -10.72
CA PRO A 322 28.38 -0.85 -11.65
C PRO A 322 28.00 -2.20 -11.04
N PRO A 323 27.68 -3.21 -11.87
CA PRO A 323 27.34 -4.54 -11.38
C PRO A 323 28.50 -5.08 -10.53
N ALA A 324 28.18 -5.77 -9.44
CA ALA A 324 29.13 -6.33 -8.48
C ALA A 324 30.10 -7.39 -9.06
N GLY A 325 30.13 -7.58 -10.39
CA GLY A 325 31.07 -8.43 -11.11
C GLY A 325 32.17 -7.67 -11.88
N GLU A 326 32.09 -6.34 -12.02
CA GLU A 326 33.09 -5.57 -12.79
C GLU A 326 34.14 -4.86 -11.92
N ALA A 327 33.96 -4.86 -10.59
CA ALA A 327 34.95 -4.30 -9.67
C ALA A 327 36.20 -5.20 -9.47
N GLY A 328 36.25 -6.37 -10.12
CA GLY A 328 37.34 -7.34 -10.00
C GLY A 328 38.34 -7.37 -11.16
N GLU A 329 38.07 -6.67 -12.27
CA GLU A 329 38.91 -6.72 -13.47
C GLU A 329 39.45 -5.33 -13.85
N ALA A 330 40.08 -4.67 -12.88
CA ALA A 330 40.95 -3.54 -13.19
C ALA A 330 42.10 -3.45 -12.18
N ALA A 331 43.25 -4.01 -12.58
CA ALA A 331 44.62 -3.48 -12.49
C ALA A 331 45.66 -4.59 -12.15
N PRO A 332 46.96 -4.41 -12.44
CA PRO A 332 47.56 -4.79 -13.73
C PRO A 332 48.86 -5.61 -13.56
N THR A 333 49.31 -6.26 -14.63
CA THR A 333 50.75 -6.43 -14.94
C THR A 333 50.95 -6.41 -16.44
#